data_AF-A0A170TZE6-F1
#
_entry.id   AF-A0A170TZE6-F1
#
_cell.length_a   1.000
_cell.length_b   1.000
_cell.length_c   1.000
_cell.angle_alpha   90.00
_cell.angle_beta   90.00
_cell.angle_gamma   90.00
#
_symmetry.space_group_name_H-M   'P 1'
#
loop_
_entity.id
_entity.type
_entity.pdbx_description
1 polymer ?
#
loop_
_entity_poly.entity_id
_entity_poly.type
_entity_poly.pdbx_seq_one_letter_code
_entity_poly.pdbx_strand_id
1 'polypeptide(L)'
;PILEAYRTFTKEECINGINCCKNKVDKDMNGSVCQNGYENSEKLFSSELFKRYDPTQEPIFPPELAVSEKYDKEFLVIQGRNTTWYRPTNFEDLLELKQKYPSSKIVNGNTEIGIEMKFKNCVYTHLIASSEIKELQTISVVDKHLVVGSTVTISELEKEINKILQTKPDYSTRILAALKEMFELFAGKQIRNV
;
A
#
# COMPACT_ATOMS: atom_id res chain seq x y z
N PRO A 1 5.61 -17.96 -15.34
CA PRO A 1 4.32 -17.60 -16.00
C PRO A 1 3.64 -16.34 -15.44
N ILE A 2 3.33 -16.20 -14.13
CA ILE A 2 2.57 -15.04 -13.61
C ILE A 2 3.35 -13.71 -13.76
N LEU A 3 4.60 -13.66 -13.29
CA LEU A 3 5.45 -12.47 -13.44
C LEU A 3 5.72 -12.12 -14.91
N GLU A 4 5.81 -13.14 -15.76
CA GLU A 4 6.03 -13.00 -17.20
C GLU A 4 4.82 -12.39 -17.89
N ALA A 5 3.60 -12.77 -17.49
CA ALA A 5 2.38 -12.13 -17.95
C ALA A 5 2.32 -10.66 -17.50
N TYR A 6 2.61 -10.35 -16.23
CA TYR A 6 2.62 -8.96 -15.75
C TYR A 6 3.68 -8.08 -16.39
N ARG A 7 4.80 -8.66 -16.87
CA ARG A 7 5.82 -7.92 -17.61
C ARG A 7 5.25 -7.21 -18.84
N THR A 8 4.21 -7.76 -19.47
CA THR A 8 3.54 -7.14 -20.63
C THR A 8 2.85 -5.80 -20.33
N PHE A 9 2.63 -5.48 -19.06
CA PHE A 9 2.06 -4.21 -18.61
C PHE A 9 3.14 -3.18 -18.21
N THR A 10 4.42 -3.56 -18.24
CA THR A 10 5.52 -2.62 -17.99
C THR A 10 5.87 -1.90 -19.29
N LYS A 11 6.19 -0.59 -19.23
CA LYS A 11 6.75 0.11 -20.39
C LYS A 11 8.07 -0.58 -20.72
N GLU A 12 8.16 -1.20 -21.88
CA GLU A 12 9.40 -1.82 -22.37
C GLU A 12 10.47 -0.74 -22.62
N GLU A 13 11.18 -0.33 -21.58
CA GLU A 13 12.62 -0.29 -21.71
C GLU A 13 13.12 -1.60 -21.10
N CYS A 14 13.77 -2.42 -21.93
CA CYS A 14 14.60 -3.52 -21.42
C CYS A 14 15.43 -2.97 -20.25
N ILE A 15 15.56 -3.71 -19.14
CA ILE A 15 16.22 -3.25 -17.89
C ILE A 15 17.64 -2.66 -18.13
N ASN A 16 18.26 -2.96 -19.28
CA ASN A 16 19.55 -2.42 -19.72
C ASN A 16 19.46 -1.20 -20.68
N GLY A 17 18.28 -0.60 -20.88
CA GLY A 17 18.05 0.52 -21.80
C GLY A 17 18.64 0.28 -23.20
N ILE A 18 19.28 1.31 -23.76
CA ILE A 18 20.03 1.29 -25.03
C ILE A 18 21.10 0.18 -25.10
N ASN A 19 21.55 -0.35 -23.95
CA ASN A 19 22.56 -1.41 -23.85
C ASN A 19 21.98 -2.83 -23.73
N CYS A 20 20.68 -3.02 -23.99
CA CYS A 20 20.10 -4.36 -24.07
C CYS A 20 20.79 -5.19 -25.17
N CYS A 21 21.23 -6.41 -24.85
CA CYS A 21 21.85 -7.33 -25.80
C CYS A 21 20.95 -7.75 -26.98
N LYS A 22 19.65 -7.41 -26.95
CA LYS A 22 18.72 -7.52 -28.09
C LYS A 22 18.64 -6.25 -28.95
N ASN A 23 19.14 -5.11 -28.47
CA ASN A 23 19.17 -3.82 -29.19
C ASN A 23 20.55 -3.53 -29.82
N LYS A 24 21.59 -4.28 -29.46
CA LYS A 24 22.89 -4.19 -30.12
C LYS A 24 22.87 -5.00 -31.41
N VAL A 25 22.82 -4.32 -32.54
CA VAL A 25 23.26 -4.90 -33.81
C VAL A 25 24.79 -4.86 -33.79
N ASP A 26 25.41 -5.85 -33.13
CA ASP A 26 26.86 -6.02 -33.24
C ASP A 26 27.16 -6.47 -34.67
N LYS A 27 27.69 -5.54 -35.48
CA LYS A 27 28.28 -5.85 -36.78
C LYS A 27 29.74 -6.25 -36.53
N ASP A 28 30.05 -7.53 -36.67
CA ASP A 28 31.42 -7.96 -36.78
C ASP A 28 32.07 -7.42 -38.07
N MET A 29 33.39 -7.21 -38.05
CA MET A 29 34.19 -6.66 -39.15
C MET A 29 34.17 -7.47 -40.46
N ASN A 30 33.43 -8.58 -40.51
CA ASN A 30 33.22 -9.39 -41.72
C ASN A 30 31.75 -9.44 -42.21
N GLY A 31 30.86 -8.58 -41.70
CA GLY A 31 29.52 -8.42 -42.27
C GLY A 31 28.56 -9.59 -42.06
N SER A 32 28.88 -10.55 -41.20
CA SER A 32 27.96 -11.60 -40.76
C SER A 32 27.25 -11.19 -39.47
N VAL A 33 25.92 -11.29 -39.47
CA VAL A 33 25.06 -11.06 -38.31
C VAL A 33 25.31 -12.18 -37.29
N CYS A 34 25.76 -11.82 -36.09
CA CYS A 34 25.88 -12.76 -34.97
C CYS A 34 24.46 -13.10 -34.49
N GLN A 35 23.81 -14.08 -35.11
CA GLN A 35 22.63 -14.74 -34.52
C GLN A 35 23.13 -15.54 -33.31
N ASN A 36 23.17 -14.89 -32.14
CA ASN A 36 23.37 -15.59 -30.88
C ASN A 36 22.24 -16.62 -30.73
N GLY A 37 22.61 -17.88 -30.88
CA GLY A 37 21.73 -19.02 -30.97
C GLY A 37 20.84 -19.18 -29.74
N TYR A 38 19.58 -18.80 -29.92
CA TYR A 38 18.38 -19.42 -29.32
C TYR A 38 17.21 -19.16 -30.28
N GLU A 39 17.33 -19.57 -31.54
CA GLU A 39 16.27 -19.38 -32.55
C GLU A 39 15.24 -20.51 -32.60
N ASN A 40 15.24 -21.45 -31.64
CA ASN A 40 14.29 -22.58 -31.63
C ASN A 40 13.72 -22.89 -30.24
N SER A 41 13.42 -21.86 -29.43
CA SER A 41 12.44 -22.03 -28.36
C SER A 41 11.08 -21.63 -28.91
N GLU A 42 10.18 -22.58 -29.13
CA GLU A 42 8.77 -22.29 -29.41
C GLU A 42 8.26 -21.31 -28.34
N LYS A 43 7.87 -20.10 -28.74
CA LYS A 43 7.26 -19.14 -27.81
C LYS A 43 5.96 -19.76 -27.32
N LEU A 44 5.81 -19.92 -26.01
CA LEU A 44 4.61 -20.51 -25.40
C LEU A 44 3.34 -19.68 -25.65
N PHE A 45 3.48 -18.39 -25.95
CA PHE A 45 2.39 -17.47 -26.29
C PHE A 45 2.93 -16.26 -27.08
N SER A 46 2.02 -15.55 -27.74
CA SER A 46 2.31 -14.31 -28.48
C SER A 46 1.60 -13.14 -27.80
N SER A 47 2.38 -12.23 -27.20
CA SER A 47 1.86 -11.04 -26.52
C SER A 47 1.20 -10.05 -27.48
N GLU A 48 1.51 -10.14 -28.78
CA GLU A 48 0.90 -9.34 -29.84
C GLU A 48 -0.61 -9.62 -29.99
N LEU A 49 -1.07 -10.79 -29.55
CA LEU A 49 -2.47 -11.19 -29.56
C LEU A 49 -3.25 -10.67 -28.34
N PHE A 50 -2.59 -10.09 -27.34
CA PHE A 50 -3.26 -9.62 -26.14
C PHE A 50 -4.06 -8.34 -26.42
N LYS A 51 -5.31 -8.31 -25.95
CA LYS A 51 -6.10 -7.08 -25.95
C LYS A 51 -5.39 -6.04 -25.08
N ARG A 52 -5.16 -4.86 -25.64
CA ARG A 52 -4.55 -3.75 -24.89
C ARG A 52 -5.46 -3.31 -23.75
N TYR A 53 -4.84 -3.00 -22.62
CA TYR A 53 -5.52 -2.40 -21.49
C TYR A 53 -6.02 -1.00 -21.86
N ASP A 54 -7.30 -0.75 -21.61
CA ASP A 54 -7.93 0.56 -21.77
C ASP A 54 -8.35 1.06 -20.39
N PRO A 55 -7.59 1.98 -19.77
CA PRO A 55 -7.89 2.51 -18.44
C PRO A 55 -9.25 3.23 -18.36
N THR A 56 -9.85 3.61 -19.49
CA THR A 56 -11.15 4.32 -19.53
C THR A 56 -12.34 3.39 -19.32
N GLN A 57 -12.14 2.08 -19.45
CA GLN A 57 -13.18 1.05 -19.33
C GLN A 57 -13.27 0.45 -17.92
N GLU A 58 -12.45 0.95 -16.99
CA GLU A 58 -12.54 0.55 -15.58
C GLU A 58 -13.86 1.02 -14.95
N PRO A 59 -14.40 0.28 -13.96
CA PRO A 59 -15.60 0.69 -13.25
C PRO A 59 -15.45 2.11 -12.68
N ILE A 60 -16.43 2.96 -12.94
CA ILE A 60 -16.46 4.30 -12.36
C ILE A 60 -16.59 4.21 -10.83
N PHE A 61 -16.01 5.18 -10.12
CA PHE A 61 -16.27 5.32 -8.70
C PHE A 61 -17.76 5.63 -8.47
N PRO A 62 -18.44 4.98 -7.51
CA PRO A 62 -19.86 5.20 -7.26
C PRO A 62 -20.17 6.68 -6.99
N PRO A 63 -21.01 7.35 -7.81
CA PRO A 63 -21.25 8.79 -7.66
C PRO A 63 -21.84 9.18 -6.29
N GLU A 64 -22.65 8.31 -5.68
CA GLU A 64 -23.25 8.55 -4.36
C GLU A 64 -22.18 8.75 -3.26
N LEU A 65 -21.11 7.96 -3.31
CA LEU A 65 -20.01 8.07 -2.35
C LEU A 65 -19.13 9.29 -2.61
N ALA A 66 -19.08 9.79 -3.86
CA ALA A 66 -18.24 10.93 -4.22
C ALA A 66 -18.84 12.27 -3.80
N VAL A 67 -20.17 12.39 -3.80
CA VAL A 67 -20.86 13.68 -3.57
C VAL A 67 -21.25 13.92 -2.12
N SER A 68 -21.20 12.90 -1.26
CA SER A 68 -21.73 12.96 0.09
C SER A 68 -20.75 12.43 1.13
N GLU A 69 -20.19 13.35 1.92
CA GLU A 69 -19.39 13.02 3.13
C GLU A 69 -20.27 12.67 4.35
N LYS A 70 -21.60 12.56 4.17
CA LYS A 70 -22.54 12.28 5.26
C LYS A 70 -22.10 11.06 6.07
N TYR A 71 -21.80 9.96 5.36
CA TYR A 71 -21.44 8.70 5.99
C TYR A 71 -20.03 8.71 6.56
N ASP A 72 -19.13 9.58 6.11
CA ASP A 72 -17.77 9.68 6.65
C ASP A 72 -17.76 10.44 7.98
N LYS A 73 -18.68 11.40 8.14
CA LYS A 73 -18.79 12.25 9.34
C LYS A 73 -19.69 11.67 10.43
N GLU A 74 -20.38 10.57 10.15
CA GLU A 74 -21.32 9.96 11.09
C GLU A 74 -20.61 9.14 12.17
N PHE A 75 -20.88 9.48 13.44
CA PHE A 75 -20.56 8.61 14.57
C PHE A 75 -21.44 7.37 14.50
N LEU A 76 -20.84 6.18 14.31
CA LEU A 76 -21.59 4.94 14.17
C LEU A 76 -21.50 4.07 15.42
N VAL A 77 -22.63 3.46 15.79
CA VAL A 77 -22.71 2.37 16.76
C VAL A 77 -23.38 1.19 16.09
N ILE A 78 -22.63 0.09 15.96
CA ILE A 78 -23.15 -1.16 15.41
C ILE A 78 -23.16 -2.19 16.53
N GLN A 79 -24.36 -2.53 17.00
CA GLN A 79 -24.56 -3.52 18.05
C GLN A 79 -24.73 -4.91 17.43
N GLY A 80 -23.72 -5.76 17.60
CA GLY A 80 -23.82 -7.19 17.31
C GLY A 80 -24.34 -7.98 18.51
N ARG A 81 -24.39 -9.31 18.37
CA ARG A 81 -24.84 -10.20 19.45
C ARG A 81 -23.93 -10.15 20.69
N ASN A 82 -22.61 -10.13 20.47
CA ASN A 82 -21.59 -10.24 21.53
C ASN A 82 -20.63 -9.04 21.59
N THR A 83 -20.60 -8.21 20.54
CA THR A 83 -19.64 -7.12 20.37
C THR A 83 -20.37 -5.89 19.86
N THR A 84 -20.09 -4.74 20.47
CA THR A 84 -20.48 -3.43 19.96
C THR A 84 -19.28 -2.76 19.30
N TRP A 85 -19.48 -2.28 18.08
CA TRP A 85 -18.51 -1.52 17.32
C TRP A 85 -18.88 -0.04 17.33
N TYR A 86 -17.92 0.79 17.75
CA TYR A 86 -18.04 2.24 17.74
C TYR A 86 -17.10 2.80 16.68
N ARG A 87 -17.56 3.78 15.89
CA ARG A 87 -16.72 4.54 14.96
C ARG A 87 -16.87 6.03 15.25
N PRO A 88 -16.16 6.56 16.25
CA PRO A 88 -16.06 8.00 16.49
C PRO A 88 -15.42 8.74 15.31
N THR A 89 -15.77 10.02 15.17
CA THR A 89 -15.25 10.90 14.10
C THR A 89 -14.43 12.08 14.63
N ASN A 90 -14.31 12.22 15.95
CA ASN A 90 -13.43 13.18 16.62
C ASN A 90 -12.70 12.51 17.79
N PHE A 91 -11.67 13.19 18.29
CA PHE A 91 -10.78 12.65 19.31
C PHE A 91 -11.43 12.61 20.69
N GLU A 92 -12.27 13.60 21.01
CA GLU A 92 -13.00 13.68 22.28
C GLU A 92 -13.90 12.46 22.50
N ASP A 93 -14.68 12.09 21.49
CA ASP A 93 -15.55 10.90 21.52
C ASP A 93 -14.75 9.61 21.71
N LEU A 94 -13.56 9.50 21.08
CA LEU A 94 -12.67 8.37 21.31
C LEU A 94 -12.21 8.29 22.77
N LEU A 95 -11.84 9.42 23.36
CA LEU A 95 -11.43 9.49 24.76
C LEU A 95 -12.58 9.13 25.70
N GLU A 96 -13.78 9.64 25.45
CA GLU A 96 -14.98 9.30 26.23
C GLU A 96 -15.30 7.80 26.16
N LEU A 97 -15.27 7.21 24.96
CA LEU A 97 -15.47 5.77 24.77
C LEU A 97 -14.41 4.96 25.49
N LYS A 98 -13.14 5.40 25.45
CA LYS A 98 -12.05 4.72 26.11
C LYS A 98 -12.13 4.83 27.63
N GLN A 99 -12.58 5.96 28.15
CA GLN A 99 -12.86 6.14 29.58
C GLN A 99 -14.04 5.27 30.04
N LYS A 100 -15.11 5.22 29.25
CA LYS A 100 -16.31 4.43 29.54
C LYS A 100 -16.06 2.92 29.46
N TYR A 101 -15.24 2.50 28.51
CA TYR A 101 -14.88 1.09 28.30
C TYR A 101 -13.36 0.93 28.29
N PRO A 102 -12.69 0.94 29.47
CA PRO A 102 -11.23 0.89 29.54
C PRO A 102 -10.60 -0.34 28.87
N SER A 103 -11.30 -1.48 28.90
CA SER A 103 -10.87 -2.74 28.27
C SER A 103 -11.12 -2.81 26.76
N SER A 104 -11.81 -1.83 26.16
CA SER A 104 -12.05 -1.78 24.71
C SER A 104 -10.73 -1.78 23.93
N LYS A 105 -10.75 -2.38 22.74
CA LYS A 105 -9.63 -2.32 21.80
C LYS A 105 -9.90 -1.28 20.73
N ILE A 106 -8.88 -0.48 20.43
CA ILE A 106 -8.89 0.42 19.28
C ILE A 106 -8.47 -0.39 18.06
N VAL A 107 -9.26 -0.31 16.98
CA VAL A 107 -9.09 -1.09 15.75
C VAL A 107 -8.87 -0.14 14.58
N ASN A 108 -7.76 -0.32 13.87
CA ASN A 108 -7.52 0.28 12.54
C ASN A 108 -7.50 -0.86 11.52
N GLY A 109 -6.32 -1.28 11.03
CA GLY A 109 -6.19 -2.36 10.03
C GLY A 109 -6.59 -3.77 10.46
N ASN A 110 -6.93 -3.98 11.74
CA ASN A 110 -7.39 -5.27 12.30
C ASN A 110 -6.44 -6.47 12.11
N THR A 111 -5.18 -6.22 11.74
CA THR A 111 -4.19 -7.26 11.40
C THR A 111 -3.72 -8.07 12.62
N GLU A 112 -3.75 -7.49 13.83
CA GLU A 112 -3.48 -8.21 15.08
C GLU A 112 -4.76 -8.69 15.77
N ILE A 113 -5.74 -7.81 15.95
CA ILE A 113 -6.99 -8.12 16.69
C ILE A 113 -7.75 -9.26 16.00
N GLY A 114 -7.76 -9.30 14.67
CA GLY A 114 -8.35 -10.41 13.91
C GLY A 114 -7.69 -11.76 14.23
N ILE A 115 -6.36 -11.78 14.42
CA ILE A 115 -5.62 -12.99 14.81
C ILE A 115 -5.93 -13.40 16.25
N GLU A 116 -5.97 -12.43 17.18
CA GLU A 116 -6.32 -12.69 18.57
C GLU A 116 -7.73 -13.31 18.70
N MET A 117 -8.70 -12.74 18.00
CA MET A 117 -10.08 -13.25 18.02
C MET A 117 -10.19 -14.61 17.34
N LYS A 118 -9.52 -14.80 16.20
CA LYS A 118 -9.65 -16.02 15.40
C LYS A 118 -8.89 -17.22 15.96
N PHE A 119 -7.68 -16.99 16.46
CA PHE A 119 -6.74 -18.07 16.81
C PHE A 119 -6.39 -18.12 18.29
N LYS A 120 -6.54 -17.01 19.03
CA LYS A 120 -6.28 -16.96 20.48
C LYS A 120 -7.56 -16.99 21.32
N ASN A 121 -8.74 -17.13 20.68
CA ASN A 121 -10.06 -17.11 21.32
C ASN A 121 -10.31 -15.88 22.20
N CYS A 122 -9.66 -14.75 21.90
CA CYS A 122 -9.90 -13.50 22.61
C CYS A 122 -11.29 -12.96 22.24
N VAL A 123 -12.08 -12.57 23.25
CA VAL A 123 -13.41 -11.99 23.04
C VAL A 123 -13.40 -10.53 23.47
N TYR A 124 -13.69 -9.65 22.53
CA TYR A 124 -13.80 -8.21 22.77
C TYR A 124 -15.26 -7.77 22.66
N THR A 125 -15.84 -7.31 23.76
CA THR A 125 -17.24 -6.86 23.82
C THR A 125 -17.42 -5.44 23.28
N HIS A 126 -16.35 -4.63 23.28
CA HIS A 126 -16.33 -3.25 22.81
C HIS A 126 -15.11 -3.03 21.92
N LEU A 127 -15.34 -2.65 20.68
CA LEU A 127 -14.30 -2.30 19.70
C LEU A 127 -14.54 -0.87 19.22
N ILE A 128 -13.46 -0.10 19.08
CA ILE A 128 -13.53 1.30 18.68
C ILE A 128 -12.66 1.51 17.45
N ALA A 129 -13.24 1.91 16.33
CA ALA A 129 -12.51 2.32 15.15
C ALA A 129 -12.06 3.77 15.26
N SER A 130 -10.76 4.02 15.16
CA SER A 130 -10.21 5.38 15.15
C SER A 130 -9.91 5.91 13.75
N SER A 131 -10.16 5.11 12.71
CA SER A 131 -9.78 5.44 11.34
C SER A 131 -10.46 6.66 10.75
N GLU A 132 -11.53 7.23 11.33
CA GLU A 132 -12.18 8.46 10.82
C GLU A 132 -11.72 9.74 11.53
N ILE A 133 -10.81 9.64 12.50
CA ILE A 133 -10.33 10.78 13.28
C ILE A 133 -9.15 11.41 12.53
N LYS A 134 -9.39 12.57 11.92
CA LYS A 134 -8.46 13.23 11.00
C LYS A 134 -7.10 13.53 11.62
N GLU A 135 -7.08 13.92 12.89
CA GLU A 135 -5.86 14.24 13.63
C GLU A 135 -4.89 13.05 13.67
N LEU A 136 -5.43 11.83 13.74
CA LEU A 136 -4.66 10.59 13.82
C LEU A 136 -4.17 10.08 12.45
N GLN A 137 -4.63 10.67 11.35
CA GLN A 137 -4.24 10.32 9.98
C GLN A 137 -3.12 11.19 9.42
N THR A 138 -2.65 12.19 10.18
CA THR A 138 -1.70 13.17 9.66
C THR A 138 -0.27 12.66 9.70
N ILE A 139 0.53 13.05 8.69
CA ILE A 139 1.99 13.00 8.74
C ILE A 139 2.48 14.43 8.58
N SER A 140 3.32 14.91 9.49
CA SER A 140 3.88 16.26 9.43
C SER A 140 5.34 16.28 9.84
N VAL A 141 6.09 17.21 9.25
CA VAL A 141 7.47 17.48 9.64
C VAL A 141 7.48 18.76 10.45
N VAL A 142 7.85 18.66 11.73
CA VAL A 142 7.94 19.78 12.66
C VAL A 142 9.39 19.91 13.11
N ASP A 143 10.04 21.00 12.71
CA ASP A 143 11.46 21.26 12.90
C ASP A 143 12.37 20.13 12.37
N LYS A 144 12.83 19.26 13.29
CA LYS A 144 13.72 18.11 13.03
C LYS A 144 13.01 16.77 13.28
N HIS A 145 11.69 16.78 13.48
CA HIS A 145 10.91 15.61 13.85
C HIS A 145 9.89 15.28 12.76
N LEU A 146 9.71 13.98 12.53
CA LEU A 146 8.58 13.45 11.76
C LEU A 146 7.52 13.02 12.77
N VAL A 147 6.37 13.69 12.75
CA VAL A 147 5.20 13.34 13.55
C VAL A 147 4.28 12.51 12.68
N VAL A 148 4.00 11.29 13.14
CA VAL A 148 3.18 10.31 12.42
C VAL A 148 1.95 10.00 13.25
N GLY A 149 0.77 10.22 12.69
CA GLY A 149 -0.50 9.87 13.29
C GLY A 149 -0.68 8.36 13.41
N SER A 150 -1.36 7.91 14.47
CA SER A 150 -1.46 6.49 14.81
C SER A 150 -2.32 5.64 13.87
N THR A 151 -3.10 6.26 12.98
CA THR A 151 -3.93 5.56 11.99
C THR A 151 -3.30 5.57 10.60
N VAL A 152 -2.12 6.17 10.44
CA VAL A 152 -1.38 6.18 9.18
C VAL A 152 -0.97 4.77 8.81
N THR A 153 -1.27 4.36 7.57
CA THR A 153 -0.88 3.04 7.08
C THR A 153 0.63 2.98 6.82
N ILE A 154 1.22 1.79 6.90
CA ILE A 154 2.66 1.60 6.63
C ILE A 154 3.00 2.07 5.21
N SER A 155 2.11 1.81 4.24
CA SER A 155 2.30 2.24 2.85
C SER A 155 2.31 3.77 2.68
N GLU A 156 1.49 4.51 3.42
CA GLU A 156 1.51 5.97 3.40
C GLU A 156 2.76 6.53 4.06
N LEU A 157 3.16 5.95 5.19
CA LEU A 157 4.40 6.31 5.86
C LEU A 157 5.62 6.04 4.97
N GLU A 158 5.67 4.88 4.30
CA GLU A 158 6.73 4.54 3.34
C GLU A 158 6.80 5.54 2.19
N LYS A 159 5.65 5.96 1.63
CA LYS A 159 5.60 7.00 0.59
C LYS A 159 6.19 8.31 1.08
N GLU A 160 5.86 8.74 2.30
CA GLU A 160 6.35 10.00 2.83
C GLU A 160 7.84 9.94 3.18
N ILE A 161 8.29 8.84 3.78
CA ILE A 161 9.72 8.59 4.04
C ILE A 161 10.52 8.65 2.73
N ASN A 162 10.03 8.06 1.64
CA ASN A 162 10.69 8.13 0.34
C ASN A 162 10.86 9.56 -0.17
N LYS A 163 9.84 10.42 -0.01
CA LYS A 163 9.95 11.84 -0.39
C LYS A 163 10.99 12.57 0.46
N ILE A 164 11.02 12.29 1.77
CA ILE A 164 11.99 12.91 2.69
C ILE A 164 13.42 12.49 2.33
N LEU A 165 13.65 11.20 2.05
CA LEU A 165 14.96 10.69 1.65
C LEU A 165 15.47 11.28 0.34
N GLN A 166 14.57 11.63 -0.59
CA GLN A 166 14.95 12.29 -1.86
C GLN A 166 15.28 13.78 -1.70
N THR A 167 14.83 14.43 -0.62
CA THR A 167 14.89 15.90 -0.46
C THR A 167 15.84 16.36 0.65
N LYS A 168 16.13 15.50 1.63
CA LYS A 168 16.97 15.82 2.79
C LYS A 168 18.32 15.09 2.73
N PRO A 169 19.38 15.65 3.31
CA PRO A 169 20.70 15.03 3.27
C PRO A 169 20.77 13.78 4.15
N ASP A 170 21.53 12.78 3.70
CA ASP A 170 21.67 11.44 4.30
C ASP A 170 21.96 11.45 5.81
N TYR A 171 22.81 12.38 6.27
CA TYR A 171 23.18 12.46 7.69
C TYR A 171 21.98 12.75 8.60
N SER A 172 20.93 13.38 8.07
CA SER A 172 19.73 13.78 8.79
C SER A 172 18.59 12.76 8.72
N THR A 173 18.71 11.74 7.87
CA THR A 173 17.61 10.80 7.55
C THR A 173 17.94 9.33 7.81
N ARG A 174 19.08 9.04 8.45
CA ARG A 174 19.58 7.67 8.70
C ARG A 174 18.54 6.73 9.30
N ILE A 175 17.74 7.20 10.26
CA ILE A 175 16.69 6.40 10.89
C ILE A 175 15.55 6.10 9.90
N LEU A 176 15.16 7.09 9.09
CA LEU A 176 14.12 6.93 8.07
C LEU A 176 14.56 5.96 6.96
N ALA A 177 15.84 5.97 6.60
CA ALA A 177 16.41 5.01 5.66
C ALA A 177 16.30 3.57 6.20
N ALA A 178 16.68 3.35 7.47
CA ALA A 178 16.53 2.04 8.10
C ALA A 178 15.06 1.59 8.23
N LEU A 179 14.14 2.52 8.54
CA LEU A 179 12.70 2.23 8.55
C LEU A 179 12.18 1.79 7.18
N LYS A 180 12.60 2.46 6.10
CA LYS A 180 12.25 2.08 4.73
C LYS A 180 12.71 0.65 4.42
N GLU A 181 13.95 0.30 4.75
CA GLU A 181 14.48 -1.05 4.54
C GLU A 181 13.66 -2.11 5.29
N MET A 182 13.25 -1.82 6.53
CA MET A 182 12.38 -2.72 7.28
C MET A 182 11.00 -2.87 6.64
N PHE A 183 10.40 -1.79 6.13
CA PHE A 183 9.10 -1.86 5.47
C PHE A 183 9.11 -2.66 4.17
N GLU A 184 10.20 -2.63 3.40
CA GLU A 184 10.36 -3.45 2.19
C GLU A 184 10.32 -4.95 2.48
N LEU A 185 10.78 -5.36 3.66
CA LEU A 185 10.78 -6.74 4.13
C LEU A 185 9.54 -7.09 4.98
N PHE A 186 8.69 -6.12 5.28
CA PHE A 186 7.54 -6.30 6.16
C PHE A 186 6.25 -6.56 5.36
N ALA A 187 5.82 -7.83 5.35
CA ALA A 187 4.53 -8.28 4.85
C ALA A 187 4.16 -7.85 3.39
N GLY A 188 3.01 -8.33 2.91
CA GLY A 188 2.49 -7.94 1.61
C GLY A 188 1.87 -6.54 1.61
N LYS A 189 1.66 -5.96 0.42
CA LYS A 189 0.95 -4.67 0.27
C LYS A 189 -0.42 -4.66 0.92
N GLN A 190 -1.10 -5.81 0.96
CA GLN A 190 -2.41 -5.99 1.57
C GLN A 190 -2.40 -5.68 3.07
N ILE A 191 -1.34 -6.09 3.77
CA ILE A 191 -1.17 -5.84 5.21
C ILE A 191 -0.69 -4.42 5.47
N ARG A 192 0.13 -3.86 4.57
CA ARG A 192 0.70 -2.51 4.72
C ARG A 192 -0.28 -1.37 4.38
N ASN A 193 -1.35 -1.66 3.63
CA ASN A 193 -2.36 -0.70 3.18
C ASN A 193 -3.56 -0.53 4.14
N VAL A 194 -3.57 -1.21 5.28
CA VAL A 194 -4.68 -1.20 6.24
C VAL A 194 -4.25 -0.68 7.60
#